data_AF-A0A8U0TRP0-F1
#
_entry.id   AF-A0A8U0TRP0-F1
#
_cell.length_a   1.000
_cell.length_b   1.000
_cell.length_c   1.000
_cell.angle_alpha   90.00
_cell.angle_beta   90.00
_cell.angle_gamma   90.00
#
_symmetry.space_group_name_H-M   'P 1'
#
loop_
_entity.id
_entity.type
_entity.pdbx_description
1 polymer ?
#
loop_
_entity_poly.entity_id
_entity_poly.type
_entity_poly.pdbx_seq_one_letter_code
_entity_poly.pdbx_strand_id
1 'polypeptide(L)'
;MTAAVFFGCAFIAFGPAFSLFIFTIAKDPLRVIILIAGAFFWLVSLLLSSLVWFIATKATNAQDLTLQKNLLIFGSIFSVILQEVFRFAYYRLLRKANEGLAAISEEDGPALSVREMAYVAGLGFGIMSGAFSMINTLSDSLGPGTVGMFGDSQYYFITSALMTLALTLLHTFWGVVFFEGCERKRWWVIAVVLCLHLMVFSLSLLNPFYVGSILPVYAIMLLMAVWAFFSSGGSLHNITLLWTCRKSNTETSS
;
A
#
# COMPACT_ATOMS: atom_id res chain seq x y z
N MET A 1 -3.96 26.69 -13.96
CA MET A 1 -4.91 25.58 -13.72
C MET A 1 -4.20 24.23 -13.71
N THR A 2 -3.36 23.93 -14.69
CA THR A 2 -2.65 22.64 -14.85
C THR A 2 -1.71 22.27 -13.69
N ALA A 3 -0.80 23.17 -13.31
CA ALA A 3 0.09 22.95 -12.17
C ALA A 3 -0.68 22.74 -10.85
N ALA A 4 -1.82 23.41 -10.68
CA ALA A 4 -2.66 23.24 -9.49
C ALA A 4 -3.30 21.85 -9.43
N VAL A 5 -3.78 21.32 -10.57
CA VAL A 5 -4.28 19.93 -10.67
C VAL A 5 -3.17 18.94 -10.37
N PHE A 6 -1.99 19.13 -10.97
CA PHE A 6 -0.81 18.30 -10.72
C PHE A 6 -0.45 18.25 -9.23
N PHE A 7 -0.19 19.42 -8.60
CA PHE A 7 0.20 19.45 -7.19
C PHE A 7 -0.92 18.97 -6.26
N GLY A 8 -2.18 19.30 -6.57
CA GLY A 8 -3.33 18.79 -5.82
C GLY A 8 -3.40 17.26 -5.84
N CYS A 9 -3.31 16.66 -7.03
CA CYS A 9 -3.34 15.20 -7.18
C CYS A 9 -2.10 14.54 -6.58
N ALA A 10 -0.92 15.14 -6.71
CA ALA A 10 0.33 14.64 -6.12
C ALA A 10 0.24 14.59 -4.58
N PHE A 11 -0.26 15.67 -3.96
CA PHE A 11 -0.40 15.73 -2.51
C PHE A 11 -1.52 14.85 -1.98
N ILE A 12 -2.61 14.65 -2.73
CA ILE A 12 -3.62 13.64 -2.38
C ILE A 12 -2.99 12.24 -2.41
N ALA A 13 -2.37 11.86 -3.53
CA ALA A 13 -1.85 10.52 -3.75
C ALA A 13 -0.70 10.15 -2.79
N PHE A 14 0.27 11.06 -2.62
CA PHE A 14 1.52 10.77 -1.93
C PHE A 14 1.75 11.60 -0.66
N GLY A 15 0.91 12.59 -0.34
CA GLY A 15 1.09 13.45 0.83
C GLY A 15 1.18 12.66 2.14
N PRO A 16 0.24 11.74 2.43
CA PRO A 16 0.32 10.89 3.62
C PRO A 16 1.56 9.99 3.63
N ALA A 17 1.92 9.37 2.50
CA ALA A 17 3.12 8.54 2.41
C ALA A 17 4.42 9.35 2.62
N PHE A 18 4.48 10.57 2.07
CA PHE A 18 5.58 11.50 2.26
C PHE A 18 5.69 11.94 3.73
N SER A 19 4.58 12.26 4.38
CA SER A 19 4.54 12.56 5.81
C SER A 19 5.06 11.38 6.65
N LEU A 20 4.57 10.16 6.39
CA LEU A 20 5.05 8.95 7.05
C LEU A 20 6.56 8.75 6.84
N PHE A 21 7.05 8.93 5.62
CA PHE A 21 8.48 8.82 5.32
C PHE A 21 9.31 9.83 6.13
N ILE A 22 8.97 11.12 6.08
CA ILE A 22 9.74 12.19 6.75
C ILE A 22 9.73 12.02 8.28
N PHE A 23 8.57 11.77 8.87
CA PHE A 23 8.45 11.76 10.34
C PHE A 23 8.88 10.45 11.00
N THR A 24 8.80 9.32 10.28
CA THR A 24 9.03 7.99 10.87
C THR A 24 10.18 7.21 10.27
N ILE A 25 10.50 7.38 8.98
CA ILE A 25 11.49 6.54 8.28
C ILE A 25 12.82 7.25 8.11
N ALA A 26 12.81 8.50 7.65
CA ALA A 26 14.03 9.25 7.32
C ALA A 26 14.99 9.48 8.50
N LYS A 27 14.53 9.26 9.74
CA LYS A 27 15.32 9.40 10.96
C LYS A 27 16.25 8.23 11.24
N ASP A 28 16.02 7.08 10.60
CA ASP A 28 16.80 5.86 10.83
C ASP A 28 17.18 5.22 9.47
N PRO A 29 18.48 5.13 9.14
CA PRO A 29 18.93 4.57 7.87
C PRO A 29 18.50 3.11 7.67
N LEU A 30 18.36 2.32 8.73
CA LEU A 30 17.91 0.93 8.62
C LEU A 30 16.46 0.85 8.13
N ARG A 31 15.60 1.77 8.59
CA ARG A 31 14.22 1.89 8.08
C ARG A 31 14.20 2.29 6.60
N VAL A 32 15.10 3.17 6.17
CA VAL A 32 15.22 3.53 4.75
C VAL A 32 15.60 2.32 3.90
N ILE A 33 16.58 1.52 4.34
CA ILE A 33 17.02 0.29 3.64
C ILE A 33 15.85 -0.71 3.52
N ILE A 34 15.11 -0.94 4.61
CA ILE A 34 13.94 -1.82 4.61
C ILE A 34 12.85 -1.29 3.68
N LEU A 35 12.59 0.02 3.66
CA LEU A 35 11.60 0.59 2.75
C LEU A 35 11.96 0.35 1.28
N ILE A 36 13.22 0.61 0.91
CA ILE A 36 13.72 0.43 -0.46
C ILE A 36 13.67 -1.05 -0.85
N ALA A 37 14.09 -1.95 0.04
CA ALA A 37 14.01 -3.38 -0.19
C ALA A 37 12.55 -3.85 -0.35
N GLY A 38 11.61 -3.34 0.45
CA GLY A 38 10.18 -3.61 0.27
C GLY A 38 9.64 -3.17 -1.09
N ALA A 39 9.98 -1.95 -1.52
CA ALA A 39 9.64 -1.45 -2.85
C ALA A 39 10.24 -2.33 -3.97
N PHE A 40 11.47 -2.80 -3.80
CA PHE A 40 12.12 -3.73 -4.73
C PHE A 40 11.40 -5.08 -4.80
N PHE A 41 11.02 -5.68 -3.66
CA PHE A 41 10.26 -6.94 -3.65
C PHE A 41 8.89 -6.79 -4.34
N TRP A 42 8.23 -5.65 -4.18
CA TRP A 42 7.01 -5.34 -4.92
C TRP A 42 7.28 -5.29 -6.44
N LEU A 43 8.35 -4.61 -6.88
CA LEU A 43 8.74 -4.55 -8.29
C LEU A 43 9.02 -5.93 -8.89
N VAL A 44 9.74 -6.79 -8.17
CA VAL A 44 10.03 -8.15 -8.63
C VAL A 44 8.75 -8.96 -8.77
N SER A 45 7.81 -8.83 -7.82
CA SER A 45 6.50 -9.48 -7.92
C SER A 45 5.73 -9.00 -9.16
N LEU A 46 5.76 -7.70 -9.45
CA LEU A 46 5.10 -7.15 -10.63
C LEU A 46 5.78 -7.64 -11.91
N LEU A 47 7.12 -7.62 -11.99
CA LEU A 47 7.91 -8.08 -13.12
C LEU A 47 7.56 -9.52 -13.50
N LEU A 48 7.57 -10.43 -12.52
CA LEU A 48 7.22 -11.83 -12.74
C LEU A 48 5.76 -11.99 -13.18
N SER A 49 4.82 -11.25 -12.58
CA SER A 49 3.42 -11.28 -13.00
C SER A 49 3.21 -10.74 -14.42
N SER A 50 3.94 -9.69 -14.81
CA SER A 50 3.88 -9.12 -16.17
C SER A 50 4.48 -10.07 -17.21
N LEU A 51 5.48 -10.86 -16.85
CA LEU A 51 6.05 -11.88 -17.74
C LEU A 51 5.02 -12.98 -18.04
N VAL A 52 4.30 -13.46 -17.00
CA VAL A 52 3.23 -14.43 -17.17
C VAL A 52 2.11 -13.87 -18.05
N TRP A 53 1.67 -12.64 -17.79
CA TRP A 53 0.66 -11.97 -18.62
C TRP A 53 1.13 -11.77 -20.08
N PHE A 54 2.40 -11.40 -20.28
CA PHE A 54 2.99 -11.21 -21.61
C PHE A 54 3.02 -12.51 -22.42
N ILE A 55 3.48 -13.61 -21.80
CA ILE A 55 3.50 -14.93 -22.44
C ILE A 55 2.08 -15.36 -22.80
N ALA A 56 1.12 -15.22 -21.87
CA ALA A 56 -0.28 -15.57 -22.12
C ALA A 56 -0.88 -14.77 -23.28
N THR A 57 -0.59 -13.47 -23.34
CA THR A 57 -1.07 -12.57 -24.40
C THR A 57 -0.48 -12.94 -25.75
N LYS A 58 0.81 -13.29 -25.83
CA LYS A 58 1.48 -13.69 -27.08
C LYS A 58 1.11 -15.09 -27.56
N ALA A 59 0.79 -16.00 -26.65
CA ALA A 59 0.33 -17.35 -26.97
C ALA A 59 -1.11 -17.40 -27.48
N THR A 60 -1.86 -16.29 -27.32
CA THR A 60 -3.31 -16.22 -27.56
C THR A 60 -3.62 -15.29 -28.74
N ASN A 61 -4.79 -15.46 -29.36
CA ASN A 61 -5.21 -14.60 -30.48
C ASN A 61 -5.40 -13.14 -30.01
N ALA A 62 -4.66 -12.21 -30.62
CA ALA A 62 -4.71 -10.79 -30.31
C ALA A 62 -5.99 -10.08 -30.83
N GLN A 63 -6.74 -10.71 -31.75
CA GLN A 63 -7.92 -10.12 -32.37
C GLN A 63 -9.19 -10.29 -31.53
N ASP A 64 -9.19 -11.20 -30.54
CA ASP A 64 -10.34 -11.43 -29.65
C ASP A 64 -10.29 -10.49 -28.44
N LEU A 65 -11.07 -9.40 -28.49
CA LEU A 65 -11.13 -8.39 -27.44
C LEU A 65 -11.63 -8.95 -26.10
N THR A 66 -12.56 -9.91 -26.11
CA THR A 66 -13.13 -10.50 -24.89
C THR A 66 -12.07 -11.33 -24.17
N LEU A 67 -11.32 -12.12 -24.95
CA LEU A 67 -10.22 -12.92 -24.44
C LEU A 67 -9.11 -12.04 -23.86
N GLN A 68 -8.73 -10.95 -24.54
CA GLN A 68 -7.73 -10.00 -24.03
C GLN A 68 -8.16 -9.35 -22.70
N LYS A 69 -9.43 -8.97 -22.57
CA LYS A 69 -9.99 -8.46 -21.31
C LYS A 69 -9.91 -9.50 -20.19
N ASN A 70 -10.27 -10.75 -20.47
CA ASN A 70 -10.18 -11.83 -19.49
C ASN A 70 -8.73 -12.11 -19.07
N LEU A 71 -7.77 -12.06 -20.02
CA LEU A 71 -6.35 -12.21 -19.74
C LEU A 71 -5.81 -11.08 -18.84
N LEU A 72 -6.27 -9.84 -19.04
CA LEU A 72 -5.93 -8.72 -18.17
C LEU A 72 -6.43 -8.92 -16.74
N ILE A 73 -7.69 -9.36 -16.58
CA ILE A 73 -8.28 -9.66 -15.26
C ILE A 73 -7.49 -10.79 -14.60
N PHE A 74 -7.24 -11.89 -15.33
CA PHE A 74 -6.44 -13.00 -14.84
C PHE A 74 -5.02 -12.58 -14.43
N GLY A 75 -4.32 -11.83 -15.28
CA GLY A 75 -2.98 -11.33 -15.02
C GLY A 75 -2.93 -10.43 -13.78
N SER A 76 -3.96 -9.62 -13.57
CA SER A 76 -4.07 -8.75 -12.40
C SER A 76 -4.35 -9.53 -11.11
N ILE A 77 -5.25 -10.53 -11.14
CA ILE A 77 -5.48 -11.45 -10.00
C ILE A 77 -4.18 -12.19 -9.66
N PHE A 78 -3.50 -12.72 -10.67
CA PHE A 78 -2.22 -13.40 -10.50
C PHE A 78 -1.16 -12.46 -9.88
N SER A 79 -1.11 -11.20 -10.32
CA SER A 79 -0.22 -10.18 -9.75
C SER A 79 -0.50 -9.95 -8.28
N VAL A 80 -1.77 -9.81 -7.87
CA VAL A 80 -2.15 -9.63 -6.46
C VAL A 80 -1.69 -10.80 -5.60
N ILE A 81 -1.91 -12.04 -6.07
CA ILE A 81 -1.44 -13.24 -5.36
C ILE A 81 0.10 -13.23 -5.24
N LEU A 82 0.80 -12.90 -6.32
CA LEU A 82 2.25 -12.87 -6.33
C LEU A 82 2.80 -11.77 -5.41
N GLN A 83 2.14 -10.62 -5.32
CA GLN A 83 2.48 -9.56 -4.36
C GLN A 83 2.37 -10.06 -2.91
N GLU A 84 1.34 -10.84 -2.55
CA GLU A 84 1.23 -11.44 -1.21
C GLU A 84 2.32 -12.49 -0.95
N VAL A 85 2.65 -13.32 -1.95
CA VAL A 85 3.76 -14.29 -1.86
C VAL A 85 5.09 -13.59 -1.62
N PHE A 86 5.36 -12.51 -2.35
CA PHE A 86 6.57 -11.71 -2.17
C PHE A 86 6.59 -10.96 -0.83
N ARG A 87 5.43 -10.53 -0.31
CA ARG A 87 5.32 -10.00 1.05
C ARG A 87 5.71 -11.04 2.10
N PHE A 88 5.26 -12.29 1.93
CA PHE A 88 5.66 -13.40 2.82
C PHE A 88 7.16 -13.72 2.73
N ALA A 89 7.69 -13.78 1.50
CA ALA A 89 9.12 -13.99 1.28
C ALA A 89 9.95 -12.88 1.94
N TYR A 90 9.49 -11.63 1.80
CA TYR A 90 10.14 -10.47 2.38
C TYR A 90 10.09 -10.47 3.92
N TYR A 91 8.96 -10.84 4.52
CA TYR A 91 8.84 -11.09 5.96
C TYR A 91 9.89 -12.10 6.45
N ARG A 92 10.02 -13.26 5.77
CA ARG A 92 11.00 -14.28 6.14
C ARG A 92 12.44 -13.76 6.04
N LEU A 93 12.74 -12.99 5.00
CA LEU A 93 14.05 -12.38 4.81
C LEU A 93 14.37 -11.39 5.93
N LEU A 94 13.43 -10.49 6.25
CA LEU A 94 13.59 -9.52 7.33
C LEU A 94 13.74 -10.19 8.69
N ARG A 95 12.97 -11.24 8.96
CA ARG A 95 13.08 -12.00 10.21
C ARG A 95 14.47 -12.61 10.35
N LYS A 96 14.96 -13.27 9.30
CA LYS A 96 16.29 -13.88 9.27
C LYS A 96 17.41 -12.82 9.38
N ALA A 97 17.24 -11.66 8.73
CA ALA A 97 18.19 -10.56 8.83
C ALA A 97 18.24 -9.98 10.25
N ASN A 98 17.09 -9.77 10.88
CA ASN A 98 17.01 -9.23 12.24
C ASN A 98 17.63 -10.17 13.28
N GLU A 99 17.40 -11.49 13.15
CA GLU A 99 18.04 -12.52 14.00
C GLU A 99 19.56 -12.56 13.78
N GLY A 100 20.01 -12.45 12.53
CA GLY A 100 21.44 -12.39 12.20
C GLY A 100 22.13 -11.14 12.74
N LEU A 101 21.47 -9.98 12.65
CA LEU A 101 21.98 -8.71 13.19
C LEU A 101 22.03 -8.75 14.72
N ALA A 102 20.99 -9.28 15.37
CA ALA A 102 20.95 -9.41 16.83
C ALA A 102 22.06 -10.34 17.37
N ALA A 103 22.44 -11.39 16.62
CA ALA A 103 23.49 -12.31 17.03
C ALA A 103 24.92 -11.75 16.91
N ILE A 104 25.10 -10.68 16.14
CA ILE A 104 26.41 -10.05 15.86
C ILE A 104 26.55 -8.71 16.60
N SER A 105 25.43 -8.09 17.00
CA SER A 105 25.41 -6.83 17.74
C SER A 105 25.93 -7.01 19.17
N GLU A 106 26.68 -6.02 19.66
CA GLU A 106 27.06 -5.92 21.08
C GLU A 106 25.90 -5.38 21.95
N GLU A 107 24.84 -4.85 21.35
CA GLU A 107 23.63 -4.40 22.04
C GLU A 107 22.66 -5.56 22.33
N ASP A 108 22.10 -5.59 23.54
CA ASP A 108 21.10 -6.58 23.96
C ASP A 108 19.75 -6.36 23.26
N GLY A 109 19.57 -6.98 22.10
CA GLY A 109 18.27 -7.11 21.43
C GLY A 109 18.28 -6.96 19.91
N PRO A 110 17.13 -7.18 19.26
CA PRO A 110 16.99 -6.95 17.83
C PRO A 110 17.08 -5.47 17.48
N ALA A 111 17.82 -5.15 16.40
CA ALA A 111 18.02 -3.77 15.94
C ALA A 111 16.71 -3.03 15.61
N LEU A 112 15.68 -3.75 15.14
CA LEU A 112 14.33 -3.22 14.95
C LEU A 112 13.27 -4.19 15.46
N SER A 113 12.17 -3.64 15.99
CA SER A 113 11.01 -4.45 16.33
C SER A 113 10.33 -4.98 15.06
N VAL A 114 9.71 -6.16 15.16
CA VAL A 114 8.97 -6.76 14.03
C VAL A 114 7.83 -5.85 13.56
N ARG A 115 7.23 -5.08 14.47
CA ARG A 115 6.15 -4.13 14.15
C ARG A 115 6.64 -2.97 13.29
N GLU A 116 7.82 -2.42 13.62
CA GLU A 116 8.45 -1.38 12.80
C GLU A 116 8.84 -1.91 11.43
N MET A 117 9.46 -3.10 11.37
CA MET A 117 9.77 -3.76 10.10
C MET A 117 8.51 -3.95 9.23
N ALA A 118 7.41 -4.41 9.83
CA ALA A 118 6.13 -4.61 9.14
C ALA A 118 5.54 -3.32 8.56
N TYR A 119 5.55 -2.25 9.36
CA TYR A 119 5.08 -0.92 8.96
C TYR A 119 5.92 -0.36 7.81
N VAL A 120 7.25 -0.38 7.94
CA VAL A 120 8.18 0.15 6.93
C VAL A 120 8.12 -0.67 5.63
N ALA A 121 8.08 -2.00 5.74
CA ALA A 121 7.93 -2.90 4.59
C ALA A 121 6.60 -2.65 3.86
N GLY A 122 5.50 -2.54 4.62
CA GLY A 122 4.17 -2.23 4.08
C GLY A 122 4.13 -0.89 3.36
N LEU A 123 4.74 0.16 3.94
CA LEU A 123 4.82 1.46 3.29
C LEU A 123 5.65 1.41 2.00
N GLY A 124 6.76 0.66 1.99
CA GLY A 124 7.56 0.46 0.77
C GLY A 124 6.76 -0.17 -0.38
N PHE A 125 5.97 -1.21 -0.08
CA PHE A 125 5.02 -1.79 -1.04
C PHE A 125 3.99 -0.74 -1.51
N GLY A 126 3.43 0.02 -0.56
CA GLY A 126 2.42 1.03 -0.85
C GLY A 126 2.91 2.19 -1.71
N ILE A 127 4.11 2.71 -1.46
CA ILE A 127 4.70 3.79 -2.25
C ILE A 127 4.97 3.32 -3.66
N MET A 128 5.56 2.13 -3.84
CA MET A 128 5.89 1.64 -5.18
C MET A 128 4.63 1.30 -5.99
N SER A 129 3.64 0.67 -5.36
CA SER A 129 2.31 0.44 -5.95
C SER A 129 1.63 1.75 -6.35
N GLY A 130 1.69 2.76 -5.48
CA GLY A 130 1.17 4.10 -5.76
C GLY A 130 1.92 4.79 -6.91
N ALA A 131 3.24 4.68 -6.94
CA ALA A 131 4.08 5.24 -8.00
C ALA A 131 3.72 4.65 -9.37
N PHE A 132 3.59 3.32 -9.45
CA PHE A 132 3.20 2.62 -10.68
C PHE A 132 1.79 2.97 -11.15
N SER A 133 0.85 3.20 -10.24
CA SER A 133 -0.52 3.56 -10.59
C SER A 133 -0.69 5.02 -11.00
N MET A 134 0.08 5.95 -10.41
CA MET A 134 -0.21 7.38 -10.52
C MET A 134 0.80 8.20 -11.32
N ILE A 135 2.09 7.86 -11.37
CA ILE A 135 3.12 8.80 -11.90
C ILE A 135 2.85 9.19 -13.36
N ASN A 136 2.50 8.23 -14.22
CA ASN A 136 2.20 8.51 -15.62
C ASN A 136 0.94 9.38 -15.76
N THR A 137 -0.14 9.00 -15.08
CA THR A 137 -1.38 9.78 -15.04
C THR A 137 -1.18 11.19 -14.48
N LEU A 138 -0.30 11.32 -13.49
CA LEU A 138 0.05 12.61 -12.90
C LEU A 138 0.83 13.48 -13.90
N SER A 139 1.75 12.88 -14.67
CA SER A 139 2.44 13.58 -15.76
C SER A 139 1.45 14.11 -16.80
N ASP A 140 0.43 13.32 -17.17
CA ASP A 140 -0.59 13.75 -18.14
C ASP A 140 -1.41 14.95 -17.64
N SER A 141 -1.59 15.09 -16.32
CA SER A 141 -2.32 16.21 -15.71
C SER A 141 -1.64 17.58 -15.83
N LEU A 142 -0.36 17.62 -16.25
CA LEU A 142 0.35 18.87 -16.53
C LEU A 142 -0.12 19.55 -17.83
N GLY A 143 -0.77 18.80 -18.72
CA GLY A 143 -1.32 19.33 -19.96
C GLY A 143 -2.48 20.31 -19.72
N PRO A 144 -2.79 21.21 -20.67
CA PRO A 144 -3.88 22.17 -20.55
C PRO A 144 -5.29 21.56 -20.57
N GLY A 145 -5.41 20.30 -20.99
CA GLY A 145 -6.69 19.58 -21.07
C GLY A 145 -6.98 18.72 -19.84
N THR A 146 -8.26 18.43 -19.61
CA THR A 146 -8.71 17.37 -18.69
C THR A 146 -9.29 16.20 -19.47
N VAL A 147 -9.43 15.05 -18.82
CA VAL A 147 -10.09 13.87 -19.38
C VAL A 147 -11.58 14.18 -19.61
N GLY A 148 -12.17 13.60 -20.66
CA GLY A 148 -13.61 13.70 -20.93
C GLY A 148 -14.01 14.14 -22.33
N MET A 149 -13.05 14.37 -23.24
CA MET A 149 -13.37 14.68 -24.65
C MET A 149 -14.23 13.59 -25.32
N PHE A 150 -14.05 12.33 -24.93
CA PHE A 150 -14.79 11.17 -25.45
C PHE A 150 -15.87 10.65 -24.49
N GLY A 151 -16.35 11.49 -23.57
CA GLY A 151 -17.43 11.13 -22.63
C GLY A 151 -16.97 10.51 -21.30
N ASP A 152 -15.66 10.41 -21.06
CA ASP A 152 -15.09 10.03 -19.77
C ASP A 152 -15.29 11.12 -18.69
N SER A 153 -15.10 10.75 -17.43
CA SER A 153 -15.24 11.68 -16.32
C SER A 153 -14.10 12.70 -16.23
N GLN A 154 -14.46 13.97 -16.06
CA GLN A 154 -13.52 15.06 -15.78
C GLN A 154 -12.79 14.91 -14.43
N TYR A 155 -13.34 14.07 -13.53
CA TYR A 155 -12.76 13.82 -12.20
C TYR A 155 -11.66 12.76 -12.22
N TYR A 156 -11.31 12.19 -13.38
CA TYR A 156 -10.37 11.08 -13.53
C TYR A 156 -9.09 11.25 -12.70
N PHE A 157 -8.40 12.39 -12.82
CA PHE A 157 -7.15 12.64 -12.10
C PHE A 157 -7.31 12.61 -10.57
N ILE A 158 -8.37 13.25 -10.05
CA ILE A 158 -8.64 13.27 -8.61
C ILE A 158 -9.05 11.89 -8.12
N THR A 159 -9.89 11.17 -8.88
CA THR A 159 -10.30 9.81 -8.51
C THR A 159 -9.12 8.84 -8.51
N SER A 160 -8.20 8.95 -9.47
CA SER A 160 -6.97 8.16 -9.51
C SER A 160 -6.07 8.50 -8.32
N ALA A 161 -5.90 9.78 -7.98
CA ALA A 161 -5.12 10.19 -6.81
C ALA A 161 -5.70 9.66 -5.50
N LEU A 162 -7.03 9.71 -5.33
CA LEU A 162 -7.72 9.16 -4.15
C LEU A 162 -7.59 7.64 -4.07
N MET A 163 -7.66 6.93 -5.19
CA MET A 163 -7.47 5.48 -5.24
C MET A 163 -6.01 5.13 -4.89
N THR A 164 -5.04 5.85 -5.42
CA THR A 164 -3.61 5.67 -5.11
C THR A 164 -3.33 5.89 -3.62
N LEU A 165 -3.87 6.96 -3.04
CA LEU A 165 -3.77 7.19 -1.59
C LEU A 165 -4.28 5.97 -0.80
N ALA A 166 -5.47 5.49 -1.15
CA ALA A 166 -6.08 4.37 -0.46
C ALA A 166 -5.25 3.09 -0.58
N LEU A 167 -4.74 2.78 -1.78
CA LEU A 167 -3.85 1.63 -2.01
C LEU A 167 -2.54 1.73 -1.24
N THR A 168 -1.91 2.92 -1.20
CA THR A 168 -0.66 3.12 -0.47
C THR A 168 -0.86 2.91 1.04
N LEU A 169 -1.93 3.44 1.62
CA LEU A 169 -2.26 3.22 3.03
C LEU A 169 -2.68 1.77 3.32
N LEU A 170 -3.49 1.16 2.44
CA LEU A 170 -3.88 -0.24 2.55
C LEU A 170 -2.68 -1.18 2.56
N HIS A 171 -1.70 -1.00 1.67
CA HIS A 171 -0.46 -1.78 1.70
C HIS A 171 0.32 -1.63 3.01
N THR A 172 0.29 -0.44 3.62
CA THR A 172 0.89 -0.19 4.92
C THR A 172 0.16 -0.97 6.02
N PHE A 173 -1.18 -0.90 6.06
CA PHE A 173 -2.01 -1.60 7.04
C PHE A 173 -1.98 -3.12 6.86
N TRP A 174 -2.07 -3.61 5.62
CA TRP A 174 -1.88 -5.01 5.27
C TRP A 174 -0.51 -5.50 5.71
N GLY A 175 0.56 -4.73 5.51
CA GLY A 175 1.90 -5.08 6.01
C GLY A 175 1.90 -5.34 7.52
N VAL A 176 1.35 -4.42 8.31
CA VAL A 176 1.27 -4.56 9.78
C VAL A 176 0.48 -5.80 10.19
N VAL A 177 -0.72 -5.98 9.65
CA VAL A 177 -1.61 -7.11 10.00
C VAL A 177 -1.05 -8.45 9.50
N PHE A 178 -0.42 -8.46 8.33
CA PHE A 178 0.18 -9.65 7.73
C PHE A 178 1.35 -10.17 8.58
N PHE A 179 2.29 -9.30 8.96
CA PHE A 179 3.43 -9.68 9.80
C PHE A 179 2.96 -10.16 11.18
N GLU A 180 1.96 -9.51 11.80
CA GLU A 180 1.38 -9.98 13.06
C GLU A 180 0.73 -11.37 12.91
N GLY A 181 0.02 -11.60 11.80
CA GLY A 181 -0.53 -12.90 11.45
C GLY A 181 0.56 -13.98 11.33
N CYS A 182 1.70 -13.66 10.70
CA CYS A 182 2.84 -14.56 10.60
C CYS A 182 3.48 -14.86 11.97
N GLU A 183 3.75 -13.84 12.77
CA GLU A 183 4.37 -13.99 14.11
C GLU A 183 3.49 -14.83 15.04
N ARG A 184 2.16 -14.62 15.01
CA ARG A 184 1.21 -15.38 15.83
C ARG A 184 0.76 -16.70 15.20
N LYS A 185 1.32 -17.09 14.05
CA LYS A 185 0.94 -18.28 13.26
C LYS A 185 -0.57 -18.36 12.96
N ARG A 186 -1.24 -17.21 12.82
CA ARG A 186 -2.67 -17.08 12.50
C ARG A 186 -2.87 -16.99 11.00
N TRP A 187 -2.76 -18.11 10.31
CA TRP A 187 -2.85 -18.18 8.84
C TRP A 187 -4.16 -17.64 8.25
N TRP A 188 -5.26 -17.68 9.01
CA TRP A 188 -6.53 -17.09 8.59
C TRP A 188 -6.43 -15.56 8.39
N VAL A 189 -5.59 -14.86 9.16
CA VAL A 189 -5.36 -13.41 9.01
C VAL A 189 -4.72 -13.12 7.66
N ILE A 190 -3.75 -13.95 7.26
CA ILE A 190 -3.07 -13.85 5.96
C ILE A 190 -4.06 -14.08 4.82
N ALA A 191 -4.93 -15.08 4.95
CA ALA A 191 -5.99 -15.33 3.97
C ALA A 191 -6.96 -14.13 3.86
N VAL A 192 -7.34 -13.52 4.98
CA VAL A 192 -8.19 -12.31 4.98
C VAL A 192 -7.50 -11.14 4.28
N VAL A 193 -6.20 -10.90 4.54
CA VAL A 193 -5.45 -9.85 3.84
C VAL A 193 -5.44 -10.08 2.33
N LEU A 194 -5.16 -11.31 1.87
CA LEU A 194 -5.21 -11.67 0.45
C LEU A 194 -6.62 -11.45 -0.15
N CYS A 195 -7.68 -11.90 0.55
CA CYS A 195 -9.05 -11.71 0.10
C CYS A 195 -9.43 -10.22 0.01
N LEU A 196 -9.03 -9.40 0.97
CA LEU A 196 -9.28 -7.96 0.95
C LEU A 196 -8.49 -7.26 -0.16
N HIS A 197 -7.26 -7.69 -0.44
CA HIS A 197 -6.48 -7.14 -1.54
C HIS A 197 -7.13 -7.49 -2.89
N LEU A 198 -7.58 -8.74 -3.08
CA LEU A 198 -8.35 -9.15 -4.26
C LEU A 198 -9.70 -8.41 -4.36
N MET A 199 -10.37 -8.14 -3.24
CA MET A 199 -11.60 -7.36 -3.20
C MET A 199 -11.37 -5.92 -3.66
N VAL A 200 -10.32 -5.26 -3.15
CA VAL A 200 -9.95 -3.88 -3.57
C VAL A 200 -9.59 -3.83 -5.05
N PHE A 201 -8.85 -4.84 -5.55
CA PHE A 201 -8.64 -5.00 -6.99
C PHE A 201 -9.99 -5.13 -7.75
N SER A 202 -10.89 -5.98 -7.29
CA SER A 202 -12.19 -6.22 -7.95
C SER A 202 -13.06 -4.96 -7.96
N LEU A 203 -13.05 -4.18 -6.87
CA LEU A 203 -13.71 -2.88 -6.78
C LEU A 203 -13.12 -1.88 -7.78
N SER A 204 -11.81 -1.93 -8.07
CA SER A 204 -11.19 -1.07 -9.09
C SER A 204 -11.69 -1.36 -10.51
N LEU A 205 -12.11 -2.60 -10.81
CA LEU A 205 -12.67 -2.99 -12.10
C LEU A 205 -14.07 -2.39 -12.34
N LEU A 206 -14.75 -1.91 -11.29
CA LEU A 206 -16.05 -1.24 -11.42
C LEU A 206 -15.93 0.16 -12.00
N ASN A 207 -14.73 0.72 -12.10
CA ASN A 207 -14.53 2.01 -12.78
C ASN A 207 -15.00 1.90 -14.25
N PRO A 208 -15.80 2.87 -14.74
CA PRO A 208 -15.96 4.25 -14.26
C PRO A 208 -17.04 4.50 -13.19
N PHE A 209 -17.70 3.47 -12.64
CA PHE A 209 -18.66 3.64 -11.54
C PHE A 209 -17.95 3.94 -10.21
N TYR A 210 -17.48 5.18 -10.05
CA TYR A 210 -16.64 5.61 -8.93
C TYR A 210 -17.30 5.43 -7.56
N VAL A 211 -18.61 5.61 -7.45
CA VAL A 211 -19.33 5.47 -6.17
C VAL A 211 -19.26 4.03 -5.65
N GLY A 212 -19.38 3.03 -6.54
CA GLY A 212 -19.25 1.62 -6.17
C GLY A 212 -17.81 1.14 -6.04
N SER A 213 -16.82 1.94 -6.47
CA SER A 213 -15.40 1.60 -6.37
C SER A 213 -14.74 2.29 -5.16
N ILE A 214 -14.69 3.63 -5.19
CA ILE A 214 -13.87 4.42 -4.26
C ILE A 214 -14.44 4.39 -2.84
N LEU A 215 -15.74 4.59 -2.66
CA LEU A 215 -16.34 4.63 -1.31
C LEU A 215 -16.12 3.30 -0.56
N PRO A 216 -16.42 2.12 -1.16
CA PRO A 216 -16.10 0.84 -0.53
C PRO A 216 -14.61 0.64 -0.24
N VAL A 217 -13.72 1.07 -1.15
CA VAL A 217 -12.26 0.98 -0.90
C VAL A 217 -11.84 1.83 0.30
N TYR A 218 -12.38 3.03 0.46
CA TYR A 218 -12.10 3.88 1.63
C TYR A 218 -12.69 3.29 2.92
N ALA A 219 -13.86 2.66 2.86
CA ALA A 219 -14.41 1.93 4.01
C ALA A 219 -13.50 0.77 4.43
N ILE A 220 -13.01 -0.03 3.47
CA ILE A 220 -12.04 -1.10 3.72
C ILE A 220 -10.74 -0.53 4.30
N MET A 221 -10.23 0.58 3.76
CA MET A 221 -9.04 1.25 4.27
C MET A 221 -9.19 1.68 5.72
N LEU A 222 -10.31 2.29 6.11
CA LEU A 222 -10.57 2.69 7.48
C LEU A 222 -10.67 1.48 8.43
N LEU A 223 -11.37 0.43 8.02
CA LEU A 223 -11.46 -0.82 8.80
C LEU A 223 -10.09 -1.46 8.99
N MET A 224 -9.26 -1.49 7.94
CA MET A 224 -7.89 -1.99 8.00
C MET A 224 -6.99 -1.12 8.87
N ALA A 225 -7.18 0.21 8.87
CA ALA A 225 -6.46 1.12 9.76
C ALA A 225 -6.76 0.82 11.23
N VAL A 226 -8.03 0.61 11.56
CA VAL A 226 -8.47 0.23 12.92
C VAL A 226 -7.87 -1.11 13.32
N TRP A 227 -7.90 -2.11 12.44
CA TRP A 227 -7.29 -3.41 12.72
C TRP A 227 -5.77 -3.29 12.92
N ALA A 228 -5.05 -2.60 12.03
CA ALA A 228 -3.62 -2.37 12.16
C ALA A 228 -3.23 -1.65 13.47
N PHE A 229 -4.07 -0.71 13.93
CA PHE A 229 -3.89 -0.05 15.22
C PHE A 229 -3.95 -1.04 16.40
N PHE A 230 -4.94 -1.94 16.42
CA PHE A 230 -5.02 -2.96 17.47
C PHE A 230 -3.91 -4.02 17.34
N SER A 231 -3.56 -4.44 16.13
CA SER A 231 -2.47 -5.39 15.87
C SER A 231 -1.10 -4.87 16.30
N SER A 232 -0.90 -3.54 16.26
CA SER A 232 0.34 -2.89 16.72
C SER A 232 0.39 -2.62 18.23
N GLY A 233 -0.65 -2.99 18.99
CA GLY A 233 -0.73 -2.85 20.45
C GLY A 233 -1.53 -1.63 20.93
N GLY A 234 -2.24 -0.95 20.04
CA GLY A 234 -3.19 0.09 20.38
C GLY A 234 -4.37 -0.45 21.20
N SER A 235 -4.93 0.38 22.07
CA SER A 235 -6.13 0.09 22.85
C SER A 235 -6.97 1.37 23.03
N LEU A 236 -8.25 1.23 23.38
CA LEU A 236 -9.09 2.39 23.73
C LEU A 236 -8.51 3.14 24.94
N HIS A 237 -7.87 2.43 25.87
CA HIS A 237 -7.18 3.06 27.00
C HIS A 237 -6.04 3.97 26.53
N ASN A 238 -5.24 3.56 25.53
CA ASN A 238 -4.16 4.39 24.99
C ASN A 238 -4.70 5.69 24.38
N ILE A 239 -5.88 5.64 23.74
CA ILE A 239 -6.54 6.82 23.17
C ILE A 239 -7.02 7.75 24.28
N THR A 240 -7.66 7.20 25.31
CA THR A 240 -8.10 7.96 26.49
C THR A 240 -6.92 8.60 27.21
N LEU A 241 -5.80 7.88 27.36
CA LEU A 241 -4.60 8.37 28.03
C LEU A 241 -3.97 9.56 27.28
N LEU A 242 -4.00 9.53 25.94
CA LEU A 242 -3.52 10.64 25.10
C LEU A 242 -4.39 11.89 25.28
N TRP A 243 -5.70 11.72 25.47
CA TRP A 243 -6.62 12.82 25.77
C TRP A 243 -6.41 13.38 27.18
N THR A 244 -6.15 12.53 28.18
CA THR A 244 -5.93 12.98 29.56
C THR A 244 -4.56 13.62 29.78
N CYS A 245 -3.49 13.12 29.16
CA CYS A 245 -2.18 13.77 29.19
C CYS A 245 -2.20 15.16 28.54
N ARG A 246 -3.01 15.32 27.48
CA ARG A 246 -3.21 16.64 26.86
C ARG A 246 -3.95 17.62 27.79
N LYS A 247 -4.93 17.15 28.58
CA LYS A 247 -5.64 17.98 29.57
C LYS A 247 -4.72 18.46 30.71
N SER A 248 -3.90 17.56 31.27
CA SER A 248 -2.95 17.89 32.34
C SER A 248 -1.92 18.95 31.92
N ASN A 249 -1.39 18.85 30.70
CA ASN A 249 -0.43 19.83 30.17
C ASN A 249 -1.06 21.21 29.87
N THR A 250 -2.37 21.27 29.57
CA THR A 250 -3.08 22.55 29.41
C THR A 250 -3.46 23.22 30.73
N GLU A 251 -3.67 22.47 31.81
CA GLU A 251 -3.98 23.02 33.15
C GLU A 251 -2.73 23.50 33.91
N THR A 252 -1.54 23.01 33.54
CA THR A 252 -0.25 23.43 34.13
C THR A 252 0.41 24.60 33.39
N SER A 253 -0.13 25.00 32.24
CA SER A 253 0.36 26.13 31.42
C SER A 253 -0.57 27.36 31.44
N SER A 254 -1.59 27.33 32.29
CA SER A 254 -2.48 28.46 32.65
C SER A 254 -2.20 28.93 34.07
#